data_AF-A0A1D8K5G7-F1
#
_entry.id   AF-A0A1D8K5G7-F1
#
_cell.length_a   1.000
_cell.length_b   1.000
_cell.length_c   1.000
_cell.angle_alpha   90.00
_cell.angle_beta   90.00
_cell.angle_gamma   90.00
#
_symmetry.space_group_name_H-M   'P 1'
#
loop_
_entity.id
_entity.type
_entity.pdbx_description
1 polymer ?
#
loop_
_entity_poly.entity_id
_entity_poly.type
_entity_poly.pdbx_seq_one_letter_code
_entity_poly.pdbx_strand_id
1 'polypeptide(L)'
;MYQAKQAGRNTPRFFDAVMQESIAARVELEGELRKAIAQRNFELFSQVEVDDAYQSVGAAALLRWRHAERGLVQPHHFIPLAEETGLVLPIGE
;
A
#
# COMPACT_ATOMS: atom_id res chain seq x y z
N MET A 1 -2.80 15.88 13.92
CA MET A 1 -2.64 16.18 15.37
C MET A 1 -1.76 15.18 16.13
N TYR A 2 -1.57 13.94 15.65
CA TYR A 2 -0.87 12.89 16.41
C TYR A 2 0.67 12.95 16.39
N GLN A 3 1.30 13.60 15.41
CA GLN A 3 2.78 13.57 15.29
C GLN A 3 3.52 14.61 16.16
N ALA A 4 2.82 15.52 16.83
CA ALA A 4 3.46 16.49 17.75
C ALA A 4 4.08 15.83 19.00
N LYS A 5 3.80 14.54 19.25
CA LYS A 5 4.31 13.82 20.44
C LYS A 5 5.61 13.03 20.22
N GLN A 6 6.09 12.84 19.00
CA GLN A 6 7.27 11.99 18.74
C GLN A 6 8.59 12.75 18.53
N ALA A 7 8.58 14.07 18.35
CA ALA A 7 9.79 14.83 18.09
C ALA A 7 9.82 16.10 18.94
N GLY A 8 10.47 16.02 20.10
CA GLY A 8 11.05 17.17 20.82
C GLY A 8 10.10 18.32 21.20
N ARG A 9 9.98 18.56 22.51
CA ARG A 9 9.37 19.78 23.06
C ARG A 9 9.95 21.01 22.33
N ASN A 10 9.10 21.92 21.88
CA ASN A 10 9.43 23.29 21.42
C ASN A 10 9.84 23.51 19.95
N THR A 11 9.12 22.96 18.96
CA THR A 11 9.19 23.47 17.57
C THR A 11 7.81 23.90 17.06
N PRO A 12 7.61 25.19 16.68
CA PRO A 12 6.44 25.58 15.90
C PRO A 12 6.56 24.94 14.50
N ARG A 13 5.58 24.13 14.11
CA ARG A 13 5.47 23.69 12.71
C ARG A 13 4.36 24.48 12.03
N PHE A 14 4.74 25.12 10.93
CA PHE A 14 3.79 25.69 9.99
C PHE A 14 3.06 24.54 9.29
N PHE A 15 1.76 24.71 9.10
CA PHE A 15 0.92 23.81 8.32
C PHE A 15 1.35 23.95 6.84
N ASP A 16 2.33 23.14 6.45
CA ASP A 16 2.87 23.14 5.08
C ASP A 16 1.82 22.50 4.15
N ALA A 17 1.49 23.18 3.04
CA ALA A 17 0.53 22.68 2.05
C ALA A 17 0.91 21.29 1.53
N VAL A 18 2.20 21.01 1.39
CA VAL A 18 2.73 19.71 0.96
C VAL A 18 2.39 18.61 1.98
N MET A 19 2.43 18.94 3.28
CA MET A 19 2.05 18.01 4.33
C MET A 19 0.54 17.73 4.30
N GLN A 20 -0.28 18.73 4.01
CA GLN A 20 -1.72 18.55 3.89
C GLN A 20 -2.11 17.69 2.68
N GLU A 21 -1.47 17.92 1.52
CA GLU A 21 -1.68 17.12 0.30
C GLU A 21 -1.31 15.66 0.51
N SER A 22 -0.14 15.38 1.12
CA SER A 22 0.29 14.00 1.41
C SER A 22 -0.66 13.26 2.35
N ILE A 23 -1.19 13.93 3.39
CA ILE A 23 -2.16 13.35 4.31
C ILE A 23 -3.48 13.07 3.58
N ALA A 24 -3.97 14.03 2.78
CA ALA A 24 -5.21 13.87 2.03
C ALA A 24 -5.13 12.70 1.04
N ALA A 25 -4.04 12.61 0.27
CA ALA A 25 -3.79 11.52 -0.65
C ALA A 25 -3.74 10.15 0.05
N ARG A 26 -3.18 10.09 1.26
CA ARG A 26 -3.13 8.85 2.05
C ARG A 26 -4.52 8.40 2.53
N VAL A 27 -5.34 9.34 3.02
CA VAL A 27 -6.72 9.06 3.46
C VAL A 27 -7.58 8.61 2.27
N GLU A 28 -7.43 9.27 1.13
CA GLU A 28 -8.11 8.88 -0.11
C GLU A 28 -7.72 7.46 -0.52
N LEU A 29 -6.42 7.17 -0.57
CA LEU A 29 -5.91 5.84 -0.93
C LEU A 29 -6.40 4.75 0.02
N GLU A 30 -6.52 5.03 1.32
CA GLU A 30 -7.08 4.07 2.28
C GLU A 30 -8.55 3.78 1.99
N GLY A 31 -9.34 4.82 1.69
CA GLY A 31 -10.74 4.67 1.32
C GLY A 31 -10.92 3.87 0.03
N GLU A 32 -10.07 4.12 -0.97
CA GLU A 32 -10.02 3.35 -2.23
C GLU A 32 -9.62 1.89 -1.97
N LEU A 33 -8.63 1.64 -1.10
CA LEU A 33 -8.16 0.29 -0.79
C LEU A 33 -9.26 -0.55 -0.10
N ARG A 34 -10.00 0.04 0.85
CA ARG A 34 -11.15 -0.61 1.49
C ARG A 34 -12.21 -1.04 0.47
N LYS A 35 -12.51 -0.17 -0.51
CA LYS A 35 -13.43 -0.50 -1.61
C LYS A 35 -12.88 -1.63 -2.48
N ALA A 36 -11.58 -1.58 -2.80
CA ALA A 36 -10.93 -2.61 -3.61
C ALA A 36 -10.98 -4.00 -2.96
N ILE A 37 -10.83 -4.08 -1.63
CA ILE A 37 -10.99 -5.31 -0.85
C ILE A 37 -12.41 -5.85 -0.97
N ALA A 38 -13.42 -5.00 -0.70
CA ALA A 38 -14.82 -5.40 -0.80
C ALA A 38 -15.21 -5.87 -2.22
N GLN A 39 -14.60 -5.28 -3.25
CA GLN A 39 -14.86 -5.58 -4.66
C GLN A 39 -13.94 -6.67 -5.24
N ARG A 40 -12.96 -7.16 -4.47
CA ARG A 40 -11.93 -8.11 -4.93
C ARG A 40 -11.17 -7.63 -6.18
N ASN A 41 -10.83 -6.34 -6.23
CA ASN A 41 -10.09 -5.73 -7.35
C ASN A 41 -8.58 -5.98 -7.30
N PHE A 42 -8.18 -7.19 -6.88
CA PHE A 42 -6.79 -7.60 -6.81
C PHE A 42 -6.52 -8.76 -7.76
N GLU A 43 -5.31 -8.79 -8.29
CA GLU A 43 -4.84 -9.82 -9.19
C GLU A 43 -3.55 -10.40 -8.65
N LEU A 44 -3.36 -11.70 -8.87
CA LEU A 44 -2.14 -12.39 -8.49
C LEU A 44 -1.27 -12.60 -9.73
N PHE A 45 -0.05 -12.12 -9.65
CA PHE A 45 0.99 -12.37 -10.64
C PHE A 45 1.91 -13.45 -10.08
N SER A 46 2.39 -14.35 -10.93
CA SER A 46 3.33 -15.39 -10.52
C SER A 46 4.69 -15.11 -11.13
N GLN A 47 5.71 -14.97 -10.29
CA GLN A 47 7.08 -14.88 -10.72
C GLN A 47 7.76 -16.22 -10.45
N VAL A 48 8.16 -16.92 -11.50
CA VAL A 48 8.87 -18.21 -11.37
C VAL A 48 10.26 -17.96 -10.80
N GLU A 49 10.61 -18.74 -9.78
CA GLU A 49 11.95 -18.83 -9.22
C GLU A 49 12.68 -19.98 -9.91
N VAL A 50 13.92 -19.73 -10.33
CA VAL A 50 14.76 -20.69 -11.03
C VAL A 50 16.08 -20.89 -10.30
N ASP A 51 16.63 -22.11 -10.37
CA ASP A 51 17.98 -22.41 -9.90
C ASP A 51 19.07 -21.97 -10.89
N ASP A 52 20.33 -22.23 -10.55
CA ASP A 52 21.49 -21.94 -11.40
C ASP A 52 21.48 -22.71 -12.74
N ALA A 53 20.70 -23.79 -12.83
CA ALA A 53 20.48 -24.58 -14.03
C ALA A 53 19.21 -24.16 -14.81
N TYR A 54 18.63 -23.00 -14.46
CA TYR A 54 17.40 -22.46 -15.02
C TYR A 54 16.18 -23.39 -14.88
N GLN A 55 16.20 -24.33 -13.94
CA GLN A 55 15.06 -25.17 -13.62
C GLN A 55 14.14 -24.45 -12.64
N SER A 56 12.83 -24.57 -12.85
CA SER A 56 11.85 -23.98 -11.94
C SER A 56 11.89 -24.71 -10.58
N VAL A 57 12.14 -23.94 -9.52
CA VAL A 57 12.16 -24.43 -8.13
C VAL A 57 10.96 -23.95 -7.32
N GLY A 58 10.23 -22.95 -7.82
CA GLY A 58 9.05 -22.40 -7.17
C GLY A 58 8.47 -21.22 -7.92
N ALA A 59 7.49 -20.55 -7.30
CA ALA A 59 6.97 -19.29 -7.80
C ALA A 59 6.53 -18.39 -6.65
N ALA A 60 6.94 -17.12 -6.70
CA ALA A 60 6.45 -16.08 -5.82
C ALA A 60 5.08 -15.58 -6.29
N ALA A 61 4.12 -15.53 -5.36
CA ALA A 61 2.80 -14.95 -5.55
C ALA A 61 2.87 -13.44 -5.27
N LEU A 62 2.65 -12.63 -6.30
CA LEU A 62 2.79 -11.18 -6.26
C LEU A 62 1.44 -10.51 -6.44
N LEU A 63 0.91 -9.92 -5.37
CA LEU A 63 -0.35 -9.18 -5.40
C LEU A 63 -0.23 -7.92 -6.27
N ARG A 64 -1.27 -7.59 -7.03
CA ARG A 64 -1.43 -6.32 -7.74
C ARG A 64 -2.82 -5.79 -7.54
N TRP A 65 -2.96 -4.47 -7.49
CA TRP A 65 -4.26 -3.83 -7.35
C TRP A 65 -4.68 -3.20 -8.69
N ARG A 66 -5.81 -3.63 -9.24
CA ARG A 66 -6.41 -3.01 -10.42
C ARG A 66 -7.37 -1.90 -9.98
N HIS A 67 -6.88 -0.66 -9.96
CA HIS A 67 -7.69 0.52 -9.71
C HIS A 67 -8.46 0.93 -10.96
N ALA A 68 -9.72 1.35 -10.79
CA ALA A 68 -10.57 1.77 -11.91
C ALA A 68 -9.99 2.95 -12.69
N GLU A 69 -9.42 3.93 -11.98
CA GLU A 69 -8.90 5.17 -12.59
C GLU A 69 -7.37 5.18 -12.73
N ARG A 70 -6.65 4.52 -11.81
CA ARG A 70 -5.17 4.55 -11.74
C ARG A 70 -4.54 3.38 -12.51
N GLY A 71 -5.35 2.45 -13.00
CA GLY A 71 -4.89 1.21 -13.62
C GLY A 71 -4.20 0.30 -12.59
N LEU A 72 -3.10 -0.33 -13.00
CA LEU A 72 -2.37 -1.27 -12.15
C LEU A 72 -1.52 -0.52 -11.11
N VAL A 73 -1.98 -0.49 -9.87
CA VAL A 73 -1.25 0.11 -8.75
C VAL A 73 -0.24 -0.90 -8.20
N GLN A 74 1.03 -0.48 -8.15
CA GLN A 74 2.13 -1.31 -7.69
C GLN A 74 2.08 -1.54 -6.16
N PRO A 75 2.57 -2.69 -5.67
CA PRO A 75 2.52 -3.05 -4.24
C PRO A 75 3.10 -1.99 -3.31
N HIS A 76 4.22 -1.37 -3.69
CA HIS A 76 4.91 -0.38 -2.86
C HIS A 76 4.06 0.87 -2.56
N HIS A 77 3.01 1.14 -3.34
CA HIS A 77 2.11 2.27 -3.08
C HIS A 77 1.06 1.96 -2.01
N PHE A 78 0.62 0.70 -1.87
CA PHE A 78 -0.52 0.37 -1.02
C PHE A 78 -0.21 -0.64 0.10
N ILE A 79 0.81 -1.49 -0.04
CA ILE A 79 1.19 -2.47 0.99
C ILE A 79 1.57 -1.80 2.31
N PRO A 80 2.41 -0.75 2.35
CA PRO A 80 2.73 -0.08 3.63
C PRO A 80 1.48 0.46 4.33
N LEU A 81 0.55 1.04 3.56
CA LEU A 81 -0.72 1.52 4.08
C LEU A 81 -1.59 0.36 4.59
N ALA A 82 -1.63 -0.76 3.87
CA ALA A 82 -2.38 -1.95 4.26
C ALA A 82 -1.85 -2.56 5.57
N GLU A 83 -0.54 -2.60 5.75
CA GLU A 83 0.11 -3.07 6.98
C GLU A 83 -0.19 -2.15 8.16
N GLU A 84 -0.02 -0.84 7.99
CA GLU A 84 -0.28 0.15 9.05
C GLU A 84 -1.75 0.21 9.49
N THR A 85 -2.69 -0.08 8.58
CA THR A 85 -4.14 -0.01 8.83
C THR A 85 -4.76 -1.37 9.16
N GLY A 86 -3.98 -2.44 9.13
CA GLY A 86 -4.45 -3.82 9.31
C GLY A 86 -5.25 -4.37 8.12
N LEU A 87 -5.39 -3.61 7.02
CA LEU A 87 -6.06 -4.05 5.80
C LEU A 87 -5.30 -5.16 5.05
N VAL A 88 -4.04 -5.42 5.41
CA VAL A 88 -3.28 -6.56 4.87
C VAL A 88 -3.94 -7.92 5.22
N LEU A 89 -4.62 -8.01 6.36
CA LEU A 89 -5.30 -9.24 6.79
C LEU A 89 -6.47 -9.61 5.87
N PRO A 90 -7.49 -8.74 5.66
CA PRO A 90 -8.60 -9.06 4.76
C PRO A 90 -8.20 -9.13 3.27
N ILE A 91 -7.00 -8.66 2.90
CA ILE A 91 -6.45 -8.91 1.55
C ILE A 91 -5.98 -10.36 1.39
N GLY A 92 -5.55 -11.00 2.48
CA GLY A 92 -5.02 -12.37 2.49
C GLY A 92 -6.07 -13.46 2.75
N GLU A 93 -7.32 -13.10 3.04
CA GLU A 93 -8.46 -14.02 3.23
C GLU A 93 -9.17 -14.37 1.91
#